data_AF-U5GYF9-F1
#
_entry.id   AF-U5GYF9-F1
#
_cell.length_a   1.000
_cell.length_b   1.000
_cell.length_c   1.000
_cell.angle_alpha   90.00
_cell.angle_beta   90.00
_cell.angle_gamma   90.00
#
_symmetry.space_group_name_H-M   'P 1'
#
loop_
_entity.id
_entity.type
_entity.pdbx_description
1 polymer ?
#
loop_
_entity_poly.entity_id
_entity_poly.type
_entity_poly.pdbx_seq_one_letter_code
_entity_poly.pdbx_strand_id
1 'polypeptide(L)'
;MSLRRAPMGVIPQSPDEQRAQAARESLDILLEMSTLLNTGLDRTQLALCIKMLEDGVNPDALAAVIRDLRAEATGKTIGSTGSLGTR
;
A
#
# COMPACT_ATOMS: atom_id res chain seq x y z
N MET A 1 37.56 3.86 41.93
CA MET A 1 37.67 3.48 40.50
C MET A 1 36.42 2.74 40.10
N SER A 2 35.37 3.47 39.71
CA SER A 2 34.07 2.87 39.34
C SER A 2 34.05 2.63 37.83
N LEU A 3 34.26 1.38 37.41
CA LEU A 3 34.02 0.97 36.03
C LEU A 3 32.52 0.99 35.76
N ARG A 4 32.04 2.01 35.05
CA ARG A 4 30.70 2.02 34.45
C ARG A 4 30.68 0.96 33.35
N ARG A 5 30.12 -0.20 33.66
CA ARG A 5 29.79 -1.25 32.70
C ARG A 5 28.74 -0.70 31.74
N ALA A 6 29.11 -0.48 30.49
CA ALA A 6 28.17 -0.07 29.45
C ALA A 6 27.07 -1.14 29.28
N PRO A 7 25.81 -0.76 29.02
CA PRO A 7 24.76 -1.73 28.73
C PRO A 7 25.08 -2.43 27.41
N MET A 8 25.39 -3.73 27.49
CA MET A 8 25.33 -4.67 26.37
C MET A 8 23.87 -4.76 25.92
N GLY A 9 23.54 -4.32 24.70
CA GLY A 9 22.21 -4.64 24.16
C GLY A 9 21.68 -3.88 22.95
N VAL A 10 22.32 -2.82 22.46
CA VAL A 10 21.84 -2.15 21.23
C VAL A 10 23.02 -1.98 20.27
N ILE A 11 23.11 -2.86 19.29
CA ILE A 11 23.97 -2.64 18.13
C ILE A 11 23.45 -1.35 17.46
N PRO A 12 24.28 -0.33 17.22
CA PRO A 12 23.83 0.85 16.51
C PRO A 12 23.30 0.43 15.15
N GLN A 13 21.99 0.58 14.93
CA GLN A 13 21.35 0.30 13.66
C GLN A 13 21.98 1.22 12.62
N SER A 14 22.43 0.65 11.51
CA SER A 14 22.90 1.42 10.36
C SER A 14 21.80 2.37 9.87
N PRO A 15 22.15 3.50 9.23
CA PRO A 15 21.15 4.44 8.70
C PRO A 15 20.18 3.77 7.72
N ASP A 16 20.62 2.76 6.96
CA ASP A 16 19.77 1.98 6.06
C ASP A 16 18.75 1.13 6.81
N GLU A 17 19.14 0.49 7.91
CA GLU A 17 18.23 -0.27 8.79
C GLU A 17 17.17 0.65 9.41
N GLN A 18 17.58 1.85 9.85
CA GLN A 18 16.64 2.85 10.41
C GLN A 18 15.61 3.30 9.37
N ARG A 19 16.03 3.55 8.12
CA ARG A 19 15.11 3.88 7.03
C ARG A 19 14.16 2.74 6.70
N ALA A 20 14.69 1.51 6.60
CA ALA A 20 13.87 0.34 6.33
C ALA A 20 12.84 0.10 7.44
N GLN A 21 13.21 0.35 8.70
CA GLN A 21 12.30 0.26 9.83
C GLN A 21 11.22 1.34 9.77
N ALA A 22 11.58 2.60 9.53
CA ALA A 22 10.63 3.70 9.39
C ALA A 22 9.63 3.47 8.24
N ALA A 23 10.09 2.91 7.11
CA ALA A 23 9.23 2.56 5.98
C ALA A 23 8.22 1.46 6.34
N ARG A 24 8.67 0.44 7.11
CA ARG A 24 7.77 -0.63 7.59
C ARG A 24 6.71 -0.09 8.55
N GLU A 25 7.09 0.77 9.47
CA GLU A 25 6.17 1.41 10.42
C GLU A 25 5.16 2.30 9.69
N SER A 26 5.62 3.10 8.73
CA SER A 26 4.74 3.93 7.90
C SER A 26 3.71 3.10 7.15
N LEU A 27 4.15 1.98 6.55
CA LEU A 27 3.26 1.07 5.85
C LEU A 27 2.26 0.38 6.78
N ASP A 28 2.64 0.08 8.02
CA ASP A 28 1.75 -0.52 9.02
C ASP A 28 0.63 0.43 9.43
N ILE A 29 0.98 1.70 9.68
CA ILE A 29 0.01 2.77 9.96
C ILE A 29 -0.94 2.96 8.77
N LEU A 30 -0.42 2.99 7.54
CA LEU A 30 -1.24 3.11 6.34
C LEU A 30 -2.17 1.91 6.14
N LEU A 31 -1.74 0.70 6.51
CA LEU A 31 -2.58 -0.49 6.47
C LEU A 31 -3.71 -0.44 7.51
N GLU A 32 -3.42 0.05 8.71
CA GLU A 32 -4.43 0.29 9.74
C GLU A 32 -5.48 1.30 9.25
N MET A 33 -5.03 2.45 8.71
CA MET A 33 -5.92 3.45 8.11
C MET A 33 -6.78 2.86 6.97
N SER A 34 -6.16 2.08 6.08
CA SER A 34 -6.84 1.40 4.97
C SER A 34 -7.92 0.43 5.47
N THR A 35 -7.66 -0.26 6.58
CA THR A 35 -8.59 -1.19 7.21
C THR A 35 -9.77 -0.44 7.84
N LEU A 36 -9.49 0.65 8.57
CA LEU A 36 -10.53 1.51 9.16
C LEU A 36 -11.45 2.12 8.10
N LEU A 37 -10.90 2.49 6.95
CA LEU A 37 -11.66 3.02 5.81
C LEU A 37 -12.29 1.93 4.94
N ASN A 38 -12.09 0.65 5.29
CA ASN A 38 -12.61 -0.51 4.56
C ASN A 38 -12.32 -0.47 3.05
N THR A 39 -11.11 -0.05 2.66
CA THR A 39 -10.73 0.01 1.23
C THR A 39 -10.58 -1.40 0.62
N GLY A 40 -10.39 -2.41 1.47
CA GLY A 40 -10.18 -3.80 1.08
C GLY A 40 -8.86 -4.04 0.36
N LEU A 41 -7.85 -3.17 0.51
CA LEU A 41 -6.50 -3.39 -0.01
C LEU A 41 -5.69 -4.25 0.98
N ASP A 42 -5.08 -5.32 0.48
CA ASP A 42 -4.11 -6.08 1.27
C ASP A 42 -2.76 -5.36 1.36
N ARG A 43 -1.87 -5.85 2.24
CA ARG A 43 -0.56 -5.23 2.50
C ARG A 43 0.29 -5.06 1.24
N THR A 44 0.27 -6.06 0.35
CA THR A 44 1.06 -6.04 -0.90
C THR A 44 0.44 -5.06 -1.90
N GLN A 45 -0.89 -5.06 -2.03
CA GLN A 45 -1.60 -4.10 -2.87
C GLN A 45 -1.36 -2.65 -2.42
N LEU A 46 -1.42 -2.39 -1.12
CA LEU A 46 -1.17 -1.06 -0.57
C LEU A 46 0.28 -0.62 -0.81
N ALA A 47 1.26 -1.51 -0.60
CA ALA A 47 2.67 -1.24 -0.90
C ALA A 47 2.89 -0.85 -2.36
N LEU A 48 2.22 -1.56 -3.28
CA LEU A 48 2.29 -1.26 -4.71
C LEU A 48 1.66 0.10 -5.03
N CYS A 49 0.50 0.42 -4.44
CA CYS A 49 -0.13 1.72 -4.61
C CYS A 49 0.78 2.84 -4.13
N ILE A 50 1.41 2.71 -2.97
CA ILE A 50 2.36 3.69 -2.44
C ILE A 50 3.52 3.90 -3.41
N LYS A 51 4.13 2.82 -3.90
CA LYS A 51 5.21 2.92 -4.89
C LYS A 51 4.77 3.66 -6.16
N MET A 52 3.58 3.38 -6.67
CA MET A 52 3.04 4.09 -7.84
C MET A 52 2.84 5.59 -7.55
N LEU A 53 2.38 5.94 -6.35
CA LEU A 53 2.23 7.33 -5.94
C LEU A 53 3.59 8.03 -5.79
N GLU A 54 4.61 7.34 -5.27
CA GLU A 54 5.99 7.82 -5.21
C GLU A 54 6.60 8.04 -6.61
N ASP A 55 6.22 7.21 -7.58
CA ASP A 55 6.57 7.36 -8.99
C ASP A 55 5.79 8.51 -9.70
N GLY A 56 4.86 9.18 -8.99
CA GLY A 56 4.12 10.35 -9.47
C GLY A 56 2.78 10.04 -10.14
N VAL A 57 2.24 8.82 -9.98
CA VAL A 57 0.91 8.47 -10.48
C VAL A 57 -0.17 9.28 -9.77
N ASN A 58 -1.19 9.72 -10.51
CA ASN A 58 -2.34 10.42 -9.94
C ASN A 58 -3.19 9.47 -9.07
N PRO A 59 -3.53 9.84 -7.82
CA PRO A 59 -4.28 8.98 -6.90
C PRO A 59 -5.71 8.71 -7.34
N ASP A 60 -6.41 9.68 -7.92
CA ASP A 60 -7.79 9.52 -8.40
C ASP A 60 -7.85 8.55 -9.59
N ALA A 61 -6.89 8.67 -10.51
CA ALA A 61 -6.77 7.77 -11.66
C ALA A 61 -6.44 6.34 -11.21
N LEU A 62 -5.51 6.17 -10.26
CA LEU A 62 -5.17 4.86 -9.70
C LEU A 62 -6.38 4.23 -9.01
N ALA A 63 -7.14 5.00 -8.24
CA ALA A 63 -8.36 4.52 -7.59
C ALA A 63 -9.42 4.08 -8.61
N ALA A 64 -9.56 4.77 -9.75
CA ALA A 64 -10.45 4.36 -10.84
C ALA A 64 -10.06 2.99 -11.40
N VAL A 65 -8.78 2.82 -11.76
CA VAL A 65 -8.26 1.55 -12.29
C VAL A 65 -8.46 0.40 -11.30
N ILE A 66 -8.21 0.60 -10.01
CA ILE A 66 -8.44 -0.43 -8.99
C ILE A 66 -9.92 -0.83 -8.92
N ARG A 67 -10.85 0.12 -9.02
CA ARG A 67 -12.29 -0.16 -9.02
C ARG A 67 -12.70 -0.95 -10.27
N ASP A 68 -12.20 -0.57 -11.44
CA ASP A 68 -12.52 -1.22 -12.71
C ASP A 68 -12.02 -2.66 -12.72
N LEU A 69 -10.75 -2.90 -12.35
CA LEU A 69 -10.17 -4.24 -12.26
C LEU A 69 -10.94 -5.15 -11.28
N ARG A 70 -11.38 -4.59 -10.14
CA ARG A 70 -12.21 -5.35 -9.17
C ARG A 70 -13.59 -5.67 -9.74
N ALA A 71 -14.20 -4.75 -10.48
CA ALA A 71 -15.49 -4.98 -11.12
C ALA A 71 -15.38 -6.08 -12.19
N GLU A 72 -14.36 -6.04 -13.03
CA GLU A 72 -14.06 -7.07 -14.03
C GLU A 72 -13.84 -8.44 -13.40
N ALA A 73 -13.06 -8.53 -12.30
CA ALA A 73 -12.83 -9.77 -11.58
C ALA A 73 -14.11 -10.41 -11.03
N THR A 74 -15.12 -9.60 -10.70
CA THR A 74 -16.44 -10.07 -10.24
C THR A 74 -17.44 -10.34 -11.38
N GLY A 75 -17.02 -10.21 -12.65
CA GLY A 75 -17.89 -10.35 -13.82
C GLY A 75 -18.87 -9.19 -14.01
N LYS A 76 -18.74 -8.11 -13.22
CA LYS A 76 -19.51 -6.89 -13.36
C LYS A 76 -18.86 -6.04 -14.44
N THR A 77 -19.22 -6.30 -15.70
CA THR A 77 -18.83 -5.43 -16.81
C THR A 77 -19.48 -4.06 -16.60
N ILE A 78 -18.71 -3.09 -16.13
CA ILE A 78 -19.13 -1.68 -16.11
C ILE A 78 -18.98 -1.18 -17.56
N GLY A 79 -19.92 -1.58 -18.42
CA GLY A 79 -20.07 -1.07 -19.77
C GLY A 79 -19.60 -1.96 -20.91
N SER A 80 -20.46 -2.90 -21.34
CA SER A 80 -20.76 -3.08 -22.77
C SER A 80 -22.12 -3.77 -22.97
N THR A 81 -23.19 -3.17 -22.43
CA THR A 81 -24.56 -3.38 -22.92
C THR A 81 -24.87 -2.35 -24.00
N GLY A 82 -24.02 -2.30 -25.03
CA GLY A 82 -24.38 -1.77 -26.34
C GLY A 82 -25.06 -2.87 -27.12
N SER A 83 -26.36 -3.04 -26.89
CA SER A 83 -27.24 -3.79 -27.78
C SER A 83 -27.14 -3.20 -29.19
N LEU A 84 -26.69 -3.99 -30.16
CA LEU A 84 -27.24 -3.92 -31.50
C LEU A 84 -27.46 -5.35 -32.00
N GLY A 85 -28.59 -5.89 -31.56
CA GLY A 85 -29.18 -7.09 -32.12
C GLY A 85 -29.46 -6.88 -33.61
N THR A 86 -29.10 -7.90 -34.38
CA THR A 86 -29.72 -8.36 -35.63
C THR A 86 -31.02 -7.66 -36.02
N ARG A 87 -30.98 -6.74 -36.98
CA ARG A 87 -31.94 -6.58 -38.09
C ARG A 87 -31.24 -5.94 -39.28
#